data_AF-A0A2P5EIC1-F1
#
_entry.id   AF-A0A2P5EIC1-F1
#
_cell.length_a   1.000
_cell.length_b   1.000
_cell.length_c   1.000
_cell.angle_alpha   90.00
_cell.angle_beta   90.00
_cell.angle_gamma   90.00
#
_symmetry.space_group_name_H-M   'P 1'
#
loop_
_entity.id
_entity.type
_entity.pdbx_description
1 polymer ?
#
loop_
_entity_poly.entity_id
_entity_poly.type
_entity_poly.pdbx_seq_one_letter_code
_entity_poly.pdbx_strand_id
1 'polypeptide(L)'
;MSREELDEIKDMMPSILQGVSCRLESPNHLVRRMASSIALVFSKVIDPKNPLYLDDTCSEETIDWEFGLINSEKGPLATTKLTEEGVDFNSSISSAVEKGANHTANEVIPKNVKSKIKKVSEYKLVDPDEIIDPVTLYCDSGSDKDDDDNESDNSDTSSDSSLQPYDLADDDTDLKRKFTQLVDVVGALRKSDDADGVEKALDVSEELVRASPDELRHVANDLVRTLVQVRCSDLAVEGEEESAEDKRQRTLVALVVMCPFESLDTLHKMLYSPNVDISQRIMILDVMTNAAQELAHAKTMKPKHQTRPLISTISENQAWFFPSDIGPPGASSWKEISETGTLLNWANRYERELPSKPSQIKKGKTRRWSIRSSNIQENQIEWSHNKFPMYAAAFMLPAMQGFDKKRHGVDLLDRDFIVLGKLIHMLGVCMKCAAMHPEASALAPPLLDMLRSRGVCHHEEAYVRKAVLFAASCILSSLHPSYIASSLIEGNLEISKGLDWVRTWALHVAESDTDRECYMMAMTCLQLHTEMALQASRAMESIESTSKADYITLPSHLSKASIKIPYSNVEFR
;
A
#
# COMPACT_ATOMS: atom_id res chain seq x y z
N MET A 1 23.93 -34.97 3.10
CA MET A 1 24.92 -34.93 2.01
C MET A 1 26.29 -35.09 2.65
N SER A 2 27.05 -36.12 2.28
CA SER A 2 28.41 -36.32 2.77
C SER A 2 29.41 -35.50 1.93
N ARG A 3 30.62 -35.31 2.43
CA ARG A 3 31.70 -34.64 1.68
C ARG A 3 32.04 -35.37 0.38
N GLU A 4 31.98 -36.69 0.39
CA GLU A 4 32.27 -37.55 -0.76
C GLU A 4 31.25 -37.34 -1.90
N GLU A 5 29.96 -37.17 -1.56
CA GLU A 5 28.89 -36.88 -2.52
C GLU A 5 29.02 -35.48 -3.16
N LEU A 6 29.57 -34.51 -2.43
CA LEU A 6 29.81 -33.14 -2.91
C LEU A 6 30.99 -33.05 -3.87
N ASP A 7 32.00 -33.90 -3.68
CA ASP A 7 33.21 -33.95 -4.52
C ASP A 7 33.00 -34.81 -5.79
N GLU A 8 32.04 -35.76 -5.78
CA GLU A 8 31.66 -36.56 -6.97
C GLU A 8 30.97 -35.72 -8.05
N ILE A 9 30.20 -34.71 -7.66
CA ILE A 9 29.45 -33.86 -8.59
C ILE A 9 30.31 -32.65 -8.96
N LYS A 10 30.96 -32.73 -10.13
CA LYS A 10 31.75 -31.63 -10.70
C LYS A 10 30.91 -30.35 -10.75
N ASP A 11 31.48 -29.24 -10.25
CA ASP A 11 30.91 -27.89 -10.22
C ASP A 11 29.81 -27.61 -9.18
N MET A 12 29.43 -28.57 -8.32
CA MET A 12 28.44 -28.34 -7.26
C MET A 12 28.98 -27.46 -6.12
N MET A 13 30.21 -27.74 -5.64
CA MET A 13 30.84 -26.97 -4.57
C MET A 13 31.05 -25.49 -4.93
N PRO A 14 31.63 -25.13 -6.11
CA PRO A 14 31.74 -23.74 -6.54
C PRO A 14 30.37 -23.04 -6.66
N SER A 15 29.34 -23.74 -7.14
CA SER A 15 28.01 -23.17 -7.34
C SER A 15 27.32 -22.84 -6.01
N ILE A 16 27.46 -23.70 -4.99
CA ILE A 16 26.92 -23.47 -3.65
C ILE A 16 27.64 -22.30 -2.98
N LEU A 17 28.98 -22.27 -3.05
CA LEU A 17 29.77 -21.17 -2.47
C LEU A 17 29.46 -19.83 -3.15
N GLN A 18 29.32 -19.82 -4.48
CA GLN A 18 28.89 -18.63 -5.22
C GLN A 18 27.49 -18.18 -4.81
N GLY A 19 26.54 -19.11 -4.67
CA GLY A 19 25.18 -18.83 -4.25
C GLY A 19 25.09 -18.26 -2.83
N VAL A 20 25.90 -18.78 -1.90
CA VAL A 20 26.00 -18.25 -0.53
C VAL A 20 26.64 -16.86 -0.53
N SER A 21 27.74 -16.64 -1.27
CA SER A 21 28.41 -15.34 -1.37
C SER A 21 27.48 -14.24 -1.91
N CYS A 22 26.77 -14.51 -3.01
CA CYS A 22 25.80 -13.56 -3.57
C CYS A 22 24.67 -13.19 -2.59
N ARG A 23 24.26 -14.10 -1.71
CA ARG A 23 23.18 -13.86 -0.73
C ARG A 23 23.69 -13.17 0.54
N LEU A 24 24.96 -13.34 0.90
CA LEU A 24 25.60 -12.57 1.97
C LEU A 24 25.79 -11.10 1.59
N GLU A 25 26.00 -10.79 0.31
CA GLU A 25 26.08 -9.41 -0.21
C GLU A 25 24.71 -8.73 -0.35
N SER A 26 23.61 -9.44 -0.10
CA SER A 26 22.27 -8.89 -0.25
C SER A 26 21.96 -7.80 0.79
N PRO A 27 21.18 -6.75 0.43
CA PRO A 27 20.81 -5.70 1.38
C PRO A 27 19.79 -6.17 2.44
N ASN A 28 19.13 -7.31 2.23
CA ASN A 28 18.12 -7.86 3.13
C ASN A 28 18.74 -8.70 4.26
N HIS A 29 18.54 -8.29 5.52
CA HIS A 29 19.08 -8.95 6.70
C HIS A 29 18.66 -10.43 6.84
N LEU A 30 17.41 -10.76 6.47
CA LEU A 30 16.90 -12.13 6.59
C LEU A 30 17.57 -13.07 5.57
N VAL A 31 17.81 -12.57 4.35
CA VAL A 31 18.53 -13.31 3.29
C VAL A 31 20.00 -13.52 3.66
N ARG A 32 20.66 -12.50 4.23
CA ARG A 32 22.02 -12.66 4.76
C ARG A 32 22.08 -13.72 5.86
N ARG A 33 21.13 -13.71 6.79
CA ARG A 33 21.08 -14.67 7.91
C ARG A 33 20.82 -16.10 7.45
N MET A 34 19.93 -16.30 6.48
CA MET A 34 19.72 -17.60 5.83
C MET A 34 21.00 -18.09 5.16
N ALA A 35 21.69 -17.22 4.42
CA ALA A 35 22.95 -17.55 3.77
C ALA A 35 24.06 -17.90 4.78
N SER A 36 24.18 -17.17 5.89
CA SER A 36 25.12 -17.49 6.98
C SER A 36 24.84 -18.86 7.61
N SER A 37 23.57 -19.23 7.73
CA SER A 37 23.17 -20.52 8.32
C SER A 37 23.44 -21.69 7.39
N ILE A 38 23.19 -21.50 6.08
CA ILE A 38 23.58 -22.45 5.04
C ILE A 38 25.11 -22.60 5.04
N ALA A 39 25.86 -21.50 5.11
CA ALA A 39 27.33 -21.53 5.18
C ALA A 39 27.83 -22.35 6.38
N LEU A 40 27.21 -22.20 7.54
CA LEU A 40 27.55 -22.94 8.76
C LEU A 40 27.27 -24.44 8.64
N VAL A 41 26.10 -24.82 8.10
CA VAL A 41 25.75 -26.23 7.86
C VAL A 41 26.73 -26.85 6.86
N PHE A 42 27.03 -26.16 5.76
CA PHE A 42 28.01 -26.63 4.79
C PHE A 42 29.43 -26.72 5.38
N SER A 43 29.82 -25.77 6.22
CA SER A 43 31.12 -25.82 6.90
C SER A 43 31.24 -27.02 7.82
N LYS A 44 30.18 -27.38 8.56
CA LYS A 44 30.15 -28.59 9.41
C LYS A 44 30.28 -29.87 8.57
N VAL A 45 29.74 -29.89 7.36
CA VAL A 45 29.85 -31.05 6.44
C VAL A 45 31.25 -31.17 5.83
N ILE A 46 31.92 -30.05 5.53
CA ILE A 46 33.24 -30.04 4.87
C ILE A 46 34.38 -30.22 5.87
N ASP A 47 34.37 -29.46 6.98
CA ASP A 47 35.35 -29.54 8.05
C ASP A 47 34.67 -29.47 9.43
N PRO A 48 34.30 -30.62 10.01
CA PRO A 48 33.64 -30.67 11.32
C PRO A 48 34.55 -30.23 12.48
N LYS A 49 35.87 -30.11 12.26
CA LYS A 49 36.82 -29.69 13.30
C LYS A 49 36.94 -28.17 13.42
N ASN A 50 36.54 -27.43 12.37
CA ASN A 50 36.62 -25.97 12.36
C ASN A 50 35.42 -25.35 11.60
N PRO A 51 34.22 -25.37 12.20
CA PRO A 51 33.05 -24.78 11.58
C PRO A 51 33.16 -23.25 11.48
N LEU A 52 32.81 -22.71 10.31
CA LEU A 52 32.81 -21.29 10.02
C LEU A 52 31.59 -20.61 10.63
N TYR A 53 31.83 -19.71 11.59
CA TYR A 53 30.82 -18.83 12.16
C TYR A 53 30.98 -17.44 11.56
N LEU A 54 29.99 -16.99 10.79
CA LEU A 54 30.01 -15.68 10.13
C LEU A 54 29.37 -14.56 10.98
N ASP A 55 28.59 -14.90 12.02
CA ASP A 55 27.90 -13.94 12.89
C ASP A 55 27.67 -14.51 14.30
N ASP A 56 27.77 -13.69 15.34
CA ASP A 56 27.70 -14.10 16.77
C ASP A 56 26.30 -14.56 17.22
N THR A 57 25.28 -14.40 16.36
CA THR A 57 23.89 -14.82 16.61
C THR A 57 23.57 -16.21 16.07
N CYS A 58 24.55 -16.91 15.49
CA CYS A 58 24.36 -18.24 14.92
C CYS A 58 24.44 -19.33 16.02
N SER A 59 23.54 -19.27 17.00
CA SER A 59 23.22 -20.43 17.84
C SER A 59 22.45 -21.46 17.02
N GLU A 60 22.46 -22.73 17.46
CA GLU A 60 21.75 -23.86 16.86
C GLU A 60 20.21 -23.72 16.95
N GLU A 61 19.68 -22.62 16.45
CA GLU A 61 18.25 -22.43 16.29
C GLU A 61 17.84 -22.97 14.92
N THR A 62 16.88 -23.89 14.94
CA THR A 62 16.27 -24.48 13.76
C THR A 62 15.57 -23.37 13.00
N ILE A 63 16.16 -22.92 11.90
CA ILE A 63 15.50 -21.99 10.99
C ILE A 63 14.39 -22.78 10.30
N ASP A 64 13.15 -22.44 10.65
CA ASP A 64 11.99 -22.87 9.91
C ASP A 64 12.05 -22.22 8.52
N TRP A 65 12.13 -23.05 7.48
CA TRP A 65 12.24 -22.60 6.09
C TRP A 65 10.89 -22.18 5.50
N GLU A 66 9.79 -22.42 6.21
CA GLU A 66 8.45 -22.05 5.77
C GLU A 66 7.94 -20.74 6.40
N PHE A 67 8.50 -20.25 7.51
CA PHE A 67 8.07 -19.00 8.15
C PHE A 67 9.22 -18.20 8.79
N GLY A 68 9.23 -16.89 8.54
CA GLY A 68 10.21 -15.97 9.14
C GLY A 68 10.02 -15.81 10.65
N LEU A 69 11.12 -16.02 11.39
CA LEU A 69 11.36 -15.66 12.80
C LEU A 69 10.32 -16.13 13.84
N ILE A 70 10.66 -17.18 14.57
CA ILE A 70 10.11 -17.42 15.91
C ILE A 70 11.06 -16.79 16.93
N ASN A 71 10.60 -15.79 17.69
CA ASN A 71 11.27 -15.40 18.92
C ASN A 71 10.96 -16.47 19.96
N SER A 72 11.95 -17.30 20.33
CA SER A 72 11.81 -18.16 21.50
C SER A 72 11.87 -17.30 22.76
N GLU A 73 10.79 -17.32 23.54
CA GLU A 73 10.73 -16.67 24.84
C GLU A 73 11.84 -17.19 25.75
N LYS A 74 12.56 -16.26 26.36
CA LYS A 74 13.55 -16.53 27.41
C LYS A 74 12.89 -17.23 28.59
N GLY A 75 13.17 -18.51 28.79
CA GLY A 75 13.09 -19.17 30.09
C GLY A 75 14.49 -19.53 30.58
N PRO A 76 14.96 -19.07 31.75
CA PRO A 76 16.22 -19.52 32.29
C PRO A 76 16.05 -20.62 33.33
N LEU A 77 17.02 -21.55 33.28
CA LEU A 77 17.66 -22.30 34.38
C LEU A 77 17.30 -23.79 34.57
N ALA A 78 18.30 -24.58 34.16
CA ALA A 78 19.06 -25.50 35.00
C ALA A 78 18.36 -26.78 35.50
N THR A 79 18.74 -27.85 34.82
CA THR A 79 18.93 -29.22 35.31
C THR A 79 19.33 -29.32 36.79
N THR A 80 18.49 -29.96 37.59
CA THR A 80 18.93 -30.81 38.71
C THR A 80 18.15 -32.13 38.68
N LYS A 81 18.89 -33.21 38.90
CA LYS A 81 18.47 -34.61 38.85
C LYS A 81 17.47 -34.93 39.97
N LEU A 82 16.51 -35.83 39.73
CA LEU A 82 16.31 -37.08 40.48
C LEU A 82 15.15 -37.90 39.89
N THR A 83 15.24 -39.20 40.15
CA THR A 83 14.59 -40.41 39.64
C THR A 83 13.10 -40.61 39.98
N GLU A 84 12.44 -41.45 39.16
CA GLU A 84 11.34 -42.42 39.43
C GLU A 84 10.14 -41.95 40.29
N GLU A 85 8.88 -42.05 39.87
CA GLU A 85 8.07 -43.26 39.68
C GLU A 85 6.67 -42.84 39.17
N GLY A 86 5.92 -43.75 38.52
CA GLY A 86 4.64 -43.45 37.86
C GLY A 86 3.43 -43.26 38.77
N VAL A 87 2.29 -42.92 38.16
CA VAL A 87 0.92 -43.42 38.42
C VAL A 87 -0.10 -42.59 37.61
N ASP A 88 -0.97 -43.30 36.89
CA ASP A 88 -2.16 -42.79 36.19
C ASP A 88 -3.23 -42.25 37.16
N PHE A 89 -4.06 -41.28 36.74
CA PHE A 89 -5.54 -41.36 36.67
C PHE A 89 -6.24 -39.99 36.44
N ASN A 90 -6.98 -39.92 35.33
CA ASN A 90 -8.30 -39.33 35.03
C ASN A 90 -8.94 -38.18 35.84
N SER A 91 -9.35 -37.16 35.06
CA SER A 91 -10.72 -36.62 34.85
C SER A 91 -11.54 -35.94 35.96
N SER A 92 -12.32 -34.95 35.49
CA SER A 92 -13.60 -34.39 36.00
C SER A 92 -13.45 -33.05 36.76
N ILE A 93 -13.85 -31.92 36.18
CA ILE A 93 -15.22 -31.34 36.07
C ILE A 93 -15.80 -30.88 37.42
N SER A 94 -15.96 -29.55 37.58
CA SER A 94 -17.14 -28.82 38.12
C SER A 94 -16.76 -27.33 38.21
N SER A 95 -17.39 -26.34 37.56
CA SER A 95 -18.77 -25.83 37.57
C SER A 95 -19.25 -25.23 38.91
N ALA A 96 -19.24 -23.89 39.01
CA ALA A 96 -20.21 -23.01 39.71
C ALA A 96 -19.68 -21.56 39.55
N VAL A 97 -20.29 -20.60 38.84
CA VAL A 97 -21.63 -19.97 38.94
C VAL A 97 -21.85 -19.16 40.23
N GLU A 98 -21.71 -17.83 40.03
CA GLU A 98 -22.53 -16.69 40.50
C GLU A 98 -22.46 -16.07 41.92
N LYS A 99 -22.58 -14.73 41.85
CA LYS A 99 -23.06 -13.71 42.81
C LYS A 99 -22.07 -13.29 43.91
N GLY A 100 -21.75 -12.02 44.14
CA GLY A 100 -22.44 -10.75 43.87
C GLY A 100 -23.06 -10.22 45.16
N ALA A 101 -22.42 -9.23 45.82
CA ALA A 101 -23.01 -8.17 46.67
C ALA A 101 -21.98 -7.48 47.60
N ASN A 102 -21.59 -6.25 47.24
CA ASN A 102 -21.65 -4.98 47.97
C ASN A 102 -21.53 -4.86 49.52
N HIS A 103 -20.62 -3.94 49.90
CA HIS A 103 -20.57 -2.97 51.02
C HIS A 103 -20.42 -3.44 52.49
N THR A 104 -19.35 -2.97 53.17
CA THR A 104 -19.41 -1.85 54.15
C THR A 104 -18.03 -1.56 54.78
N ALA A 105 -17.87 -0.31 55.22
CA ALA A 105 -16.65 0.34 55.68
C ALA A 105 -16.16 -0.11 57.08
N ASN A 106 -14.87 0.09 57.36
CA ASN A 106 -14.40 0.75 58.58
C ASN A 106 -12.93 1.18 58.47
N GLU A 107 -12.70 2.42 58.89
CA GLU A 107 -11.43 3.16 58.96
C GLU A 107 -10.41 2.56 59.93
N VAL A 108 -9.11 2.61 59.60
CA VAL A 108 -8.03 3.02 60.53
C VAL A 108 -6.83 3.56 59.70
N ILE A 109 -6.42 4.81 59.95
CA ILE A 109 -5.17 5.47 59.48
C ILE A 109 -4.34 5.78 60.74
N PRO A 110 -2.99 5.58 60.76
CA PRO A 110 -1.99 6.66 60.49
C PRO A 110 -0.67 6.15 59.87
N LYS A 111 0.26 6.92 59.26
CA LYS A 111 0.47 8.33 58.89
C LYS A 111 1.76 8.38 58.03
N ASN A 112 1.82 9.32 57.07
CA ASN A 112 2.97 10.09 56.55
C ASN A 112 4.13 9.40 55.79
N VAL A 113 4.47 9.89 54.58
CA VAL A 113 5.42 11.01 54.32
C VAL A 113 5.32 11.54 52.85
N LYS A 114 4.94 12.82 52.75
CA LYS A 114 5.32 13.93 51.83
C LYS A 114 5.53 13.70 50.32
N SER A 115 4.62 14.30 49.55
CA SER A 115 4.85 14.88 48.21
C SER A 115 4.77 16.42 48.27
N LYS A 116 5.55 17.11 47.43
CA LYS A 116 5.46 18.55 47.14
C LYS A 116 4.85 18.71 45.75
N ILE A 117 3.85 19.59 45.57
CA ILE A 117 3.55 20.40 44.36
C ILE A 117 2.47 21.44 44.72
N LYS A 118 2.41 22.47 43.88
CA LYS A 118 2.06 23.90 44.05
C LYS A 118 0.58 24.25 44.23
N LYS A 119 0.38 25.43 44.84
CA LYS A 119 -0.84 26.22 45.06
C LYS A 119 -1.69 26.46 43.79
N VAL A 120 -3.01 26.34 43.94
CA VAL A 120 -4.03 27.07 43.17
C VAL A 120 -5.04 27.67 44.16
N SER A 121 -5.50 28.86 43.81
CA SER A 121 -6.25 29.85 44.59
C SER A 121 -7.66 29.43 45.01
N GLU A 122 -8.05 30.05 46.12
CA GLU A 122 -9.27 29.96 46.91
C GLU A 122 -10.50 30.49 46.14
N TYR A 123 -11.55 29.67 46.02
CA TYR A 123 -12.87 30.04 45.48
C TYR A 123 -13.84 30.19 46.66
N LYS A 124 -14.43 31.37 46.82
CA LYS A 124 -15.56 31.61 47.73
C LYS A 124 -16.85 31.15 47.05
N LEU A 125 -17.59 30.26 47.68
CA LEU A 125 -18.97 29.94 47.30
C LEU A 125 -19.83 31.20 47.48
N VAL A 126 -20.58 31.58 46.44
CA VAL A 126 -21.66 32.57 46.48
C VAL A 126 -23.00 31.81 46.43
N ASP A 127 -23.96 32.26 47.22
CA ASP A 127 -25.29 31.67 47.43
C ASP A 127 -26.13 31.79 46.13
N PRO A 128 -26.74 30.72 45.60
CA PRO A 128 -27.41 30.75 44.29
C PRO A 128 -28.73 31.54 44.23
N ASP A 129 -29.22 32.09 45.34
CA ASP A 129 -30.52 32.80 45.39
C ASP A 129 -30.39 34.33 45.64
N GLU A 130 -29.21 34.92 45.43
CA GLU A 130 -29.02 36.38 45.56
C GLU A 130 -29.50 37.13 44.31
N ILE A 131 -30.59 37.88 44.44
CA ILE A 131 -31.13 38.75 43.38
C ILE A 131 -30.33 40.06 43.37
N ILE A 132 -29.45 40.22 42.38
CA ILE A 132 -28.66 41.44 42.17
C ILE A 132 -29.49 42.44 41.34
N ASP A 133 -29.81 43.59 41.93
CA ASP A 133 -30.52 44.70 41.26
C ASP A 133 -29.58 45.44 40.29
N PRO A 134 -29.89 45.49 38.96
CA PRO A 134 -28.99 46.03 37.94
C PRO A 134 -28.66 47.52 38.06
N VAL A 135 -29.32 48.27 38.96
CA VAL A 135 -29.01 49.69 39.20
C VAL A 135 -27.77 49.88 40.11
N THR A 136 -27.35 48.85 40.85
CA THR A 136 -26.26 48.96 41.83
C THR A 136 -24.84 48.83 41.25
N LEU A 137 -24.70 48.54 39.95
CA LEU A 137 -23.39 48.40 39.29
C LEU A 137 -22.90 49.66 38.54
N TYR A 138 -23.70 50.73 38.50
CA TYR A 138 -23.39 51.92 37.68
C TYR A 138 -22.96 53.17 38.45
N CYS A 139 -22.76 53.10 39.75
CA CYS A 139 -22.30 54.26 40.53
C CYS A 139 -21.30 53.82 41.61
N ASP A 140 -20.02 53.72 41.24
CA ASP A 140 -18.95 53.89 42.21
C ASP A 140 -18.36 55.29 42.01
N SER A 141 -18.74 56.19 42.92
CA SER A 141 -18.39 57.60 42.92
C SER A 141 -17.00 57.78 43.54
N GLY A 142 -16.06 58.28 42.74
CA GLY A 142 -14.79 58.81 43.21
C GLY A 142 -14.82 60.33 43.39
N SER A 143 -14.86 60.74 44.67
CA SER A 143 -14.35 61.99 45.28
C SER A 143 -14.95 63.37 44.96
N ASP A 144 -15.45 64.00 46.03
CA ASP A 144 -15.65 65.44 46.22
C ASP A 144 -14.31 66.23 46.27
N LYS A 145 -14.24 67.38 45.59
CA LYS A 145 -14.05 68.72 46.20
C LYS A 145 -13.95 69.86 45.17
N ASP A 146 -14.81 70.85 45.44
CA ASP A 146 -14.69 72.31 45.35
C ASP A 146 -14.67 73.04 43.98
N ASP A 147 -15.76 73.79 43.80
CA ASP A 147 -16.10 74.98 43.00
C ASP A 147 -14.98 75.76 42.29
N ASP A 148 -15.22 76.09 41.01
CA ASP A 148 -15.31 77.49 40.54
C ASP A 148 -15.77 77.55 39.06
N ASP A 149 -16.75 78.41 38.80
CA ASP A 149 -17.35 78.70 37.48
C ASP A 149 -16.35 79.31 36.50
N ASN A 150 -16.31 78.83 35.25
CA ASN A 150 -16.08 79.66 34.06
C ASN A 150 -16.56 78.94 32.79
N GLU A 151 -17.46 79.61 32.06
CA GLU A 151 -17.83 79.30 30.68
C GLU A 151 -16.60 79.22 29.77
N SER A 152 -16.43 78.09 29.10
CA SER A 152 -15.89 78.10 27.74
C SER A 152 -16.36 76.85 27.00
N ASP A 153 -17.12 77.08 25.93
CA ASP A 153 -17.35 76.13 24.85
C ASP A 153 -16.04 75.42 24.45
N ASN A 154 -16.07 74.09 24.37
CA ASN A 154 -15.71 73.33 23.18
C ASN A 154 -15.75 71.82 23.47
N SER A 155 -16.76 71.17 22.87
CA SER A 155 -16.79 69.80 22.32
C SER A 155 -15.76 68.79 22.84
N ASP A 156 -16.19 67.83 23.69
CA ASP A 156 -15.55 66.51 23.81
C ASP A 156 -16.52 65.41 24.29
N THR A 157 -17.79 65.49 23.86
CA THR A 157 -18.78 64.41 24.04
C THR A 157 -18.95 63.67 22.72
N SER A 158 -18.19 62.59 22.47
CA SER A 158 -18.57 61.43 21.61
C SER A 158 -17.43 60.46 21.23
N SER A 159 -16.35 60.30 22.02
CA SER A 159 -15.25 59.38 21.65
C SER A 159 -15.26 58.01 22.34
N ASP A 160 -16.41 57.49 22.80
CA ASP A 160 -16.47 56.17 23.46
C ASP A 160 -17.34 55.12 22.73
N SER A 161 -17.53 55.28 21.42
CA SER A 161 -18.26 54.31 20.58
C SER A 161 -17.42 53.75 19.44
N SER A 162 -16.11 53.58 19.64
CA SER A 162 -15.19 53.04 18.63
C SER A 162 -14.61 51.66 18.97
N LEU A 163 -15.21 50.93 19.92
CA LEU A 163 -14.93 49.50 20.05
C LEU A 163 -15.59 48.78 18.88
N GLN A 164 -14.79 48.45 17.86
CA GLN A 164 -15.18 47.46 16.87
C GLN A 164 -15.49 46.15 17.62
N PRO A 165 -16.63 45.49 17.33
CA PRO A 165 -16.87 44.14 17.81
C PRO A 165 -15.64 43.29 17.49
N TYR A 166 -15.18 42.50 18.45
CA TYR A 166 -14.09 41.55 18.21
C TYR A 166 -14.42 40.73 16.96
N ASP A 167 -13.44 40.62 16.05
CA ASP A 167 -13.58 39.83 14.84
C ASP A 167 -13.50 38.34 15.22
N LEU A 168 -14.64 37.78 15.60
CA LEU A 168 -14.81 36.36 15.93
C LEU A 168 -14.75 35.46 14.68
N ALA A 169 -14.50 36.01 13.48
CA ALA A 169 -14.36 35.20 12.26
C ALA A 169 -13.10 34.31 12.28
N ASP A 170 -12.10 34.63 13.10
CA ASP A 170 -10.89 33.81 13.28
C ASP A 170 -11.12 32.62 14.23
N ASP A 171 -12.01 32.77 15.22
CA ASP A 171 -12.30 31.72 16.21
C ASP A 171 -12.88 30.45 15.57
N ASP A 172 -13.68 30.60 14.50
CA ASP A 172 -14.22 29.47 13.72
C ASP A 172 -13.13 28.74 12.91
N THR A 173 -11.99 29.39 12.62
CA THR A 173 -10.91 28.79 11.84
C THR A 173 -10.00 27.91 12.70
N ASP A 174 -9.81 28.29 13.97
CA ASP A 174 -9.07 27.49 14.96
C ASP A 174 -9.80 26.19 15.34
N LEU A 175 -11.14 26.20 15.28
CA LEU A 175 -11.98 25.00 15.47
C LEU A 175 -11.94 24.05 14.26
N LYS A 176 -11.60 24.54 13.07
CA LYS A 176 -11.45 23.75 11.84
C LYS A 176 -10.01 23.29 11.64
N ARG A 177 -9.46 22.64 12.67
CA ARG A 177 -8.11 22.11 12.65
C ARG A 177 -7.96 21.11 11.50
N LYS A 178 -7.17 21.47 10.49
CA LYS A 178 -6.92 20.61 9.33
C LYS A 178 -6.07 19.42 9.77
N PHE A 179 -6.52 18.21 9.45
CA PHE A 179 -5.75 17.01 9.69
C PHE A 179 -4.48 17.02 8.83
N THR A 180 -3.32 16.87 9.47
CA THR A 180 -2.02 16.80 8.77
C THR A 180 -1.32 15.46 9.00
N GLN A 181 -1.65 14.78 10.09
CA GLN A 181 -1.08 13.48 10.46
C GLN A 181 -2.14 12.38 10.36
N LEU A 182 -1.73 11.19 9.93
CA LEU A 182 -2.62 10.03 9.81
C LEU A 182 -3.10 9.53 11.19
N VAL A 183 -2.29 9.71 12.23
CA VAL A 183 -2.65 9.32 13.60
C VAL A 183 -3.85 10.13 14.10
N ASP A 184 -3.89 11.42 13.80
CA ASP A 184 -5.01 12.30 14.17
C ASP A 184 -6.28 11.93 13.41
N VAL A 185 -6.16 11.57 12.13
CA VAL A 185 -7.28 11.04 11.31
C VAL A 185 -7.84 9.78 11.96
N VAL A 186 -7.00 8.80 12.31
CA VAL A 186 -7.44 7.57 13.01
C VAL A 186 -8.12 7.92 14.34
N GLY A 187 -7.58 8.88 15.08
CA GLY A 187 -8.15 9.36 16.34
C GLY A 187 -9.53 9.98 16.17
N ALA A 188 -9.74 10.76 15.11
CA ALA A 188 -11.05 11.35 14.78
C ALA A 188 -12.06 10.28 14.34
N LEU A 189 -11.66 9.36 13.45
CA LEU A 189 -12.51 8.27 12.95
C LEU A 189 -13.01 7.33 14.06
N ARG A 190 -12.28 7.22 15.19
CA ARG A 190 -12.70 6.41 16.35
C ARG A 190 -13.74 7.11 17.23
N LYS A 191 -13.88 8.43 17.15
CA LYS A 191 -14.83 9.21 17.93
C LYS A 191 -16.14 9.33 17.16
N SER A 192 -17.00 8.32 17.27
CA SER A 192 -18.33 8.33 16.64
C SER A 192 -19.25 9.46 17.12
N ASP A 193 -18.93 10.10 18.24
CA ASP A 193 -19.72 11.19 18.82
C ASP A 193 -19.49 12.55 18.12
N ASP A 194 -18.44 12.67 17.29
CA ASP A 194 -18.05 13.91 16.61
C ASP A 194 -18.22 13.74 15.09
N ALA A 195 -19.46 13.88 14.60
CA ALA A 195 -19.81 13.71 13.20
C ALA A 195 -19.03 14.66 12.26
N ASP A 196 -18.95 15.94 12.63
CA ASP A 196 -18.20 16.96 11.90
C ASP A 196 -16.69 16.62 11.83
N GLY A 197 -16.14 16.07 12.91
CA GLY A 197 -14.76 15.62 12.97
C GLY A 197 -14.48 14.43 12.05
N VAL A 198 -15.40 13.46 12.00
CA VAL A 198 -15.28 12.27 11.12
C VAL A 198 -15.39 12.66 9.65
N GLU A 199 -16.33 13.54 9.29
CA GLU A 199 -16.48 14.00 7.90
C GLU A 199 -15.21 14.71 7.41
N LYS A 200 -14.70 15.67 8.18
CA LYS A 200 -13.44 16.37 7.86
C LYS A 200 -12.25 15.41 7.78
N ALA A 201 -12.24 14.36 8.58
CA ALA A 201 -11.19 13.34 8.55
C ALA A 201 -11.25 12.52 7.25
N LEU A 202 -12.46 12.15 6.79
CA LEU A 202 -12.69 11.44 5.53
C LEU A 202 -12.34 12.29 4.29
N ASP A 203 -12.59 13.60 4.35
CA ASP A 203 -12.23 14.52 3.25
C ASP A 203 -10.73 14.56 2.99
N VAL A 204 -9.94 14.54 4.06
CA VAL A 204 -8.49 14.71 3.99
C VAL A 204 -7.74 13.37 3.90
N SER A 205 -8.37 12.26 4.32
CA SER A 205 -7.71 10.96 4.40
C SER A 205 -7.20 10.44 3.06
N GLU A 206 -7.97 10.61 1.98
CA GLU A 206 -7.59 10.16 0.65
C GLU A 206 -6.31 10.86 0.16
N GLU A 207 -6.22 12.18 0.34
CA GLU A 207 -5.06 12.98 -0.07
C GLU A 207 -3.81 12.66 0.75
N LEU A 208 -3.96 12.53 2.08
CA LEU A 208 -2.84 12.18 2.97
C LEU A 208 -2.30 10.79 2.70
N VAL A 209 -3.17 9.82 2.42
CA VAL A 209 -2.74 8.45 2.09
C VAL A 209 -1.97 8.44 0.76
N ARG A 210 -2.45 9.16 -0.26
CA ARG A 210 -1.75 9.25 -1.56
C ARG A 210 -0.46 10.05 -1.51
N ALA A 211 -0.29 10.94 -0.53
CA ALA A 211 0.99 11.60 -0.26
C ALA A 211 2.05 10.63 0.27
N SER A 212 1.68 9.38 0.61
CA SER A 212 2.56 8.30 1.06
C SER A 212 3.56 8.72 2.15
N PRO A 213 3.09 9.16 3.34
CA PRO A 213 3.97 9.53 4.45
C PRO A 213 4.69 8.30 5.01
N ASP A 214 5.86 8.50 5.61
CA ASP A 214 6.68 7.42 6.19
C ASP A 214 5.95 6.63 7.31
N GLU A 215 5.01 7.29 7.97
CA GLU A 215 4.16 6.72 9.03
C GLU A 215 3.11 5.74 8.50
N LEU A 216 2.76 5.81 7.21
CA LEU A 216 1.63 5.09 6.61
C LEU A 216 1.72 3.58 6.86
N ARG A 217 2.89 2.98 6.69
CA ARG A 217 3.11 1.54 6.91
C ARG A 217 2.80 1.08 8.34
N HIS A 218 2.96 1.96 9.33
CA HIS A 218 2.71 1.64 10.74
C HIS A 218 1.25 1.88 11.13
N VAL A 219 0.60 2.86 10.48
CA VAL A 219 -0.78 3.27 10.78
C VAL A 219 -1.79 2.54 9.89
N ALA A 220 -1.38 1.95 8.76
CA ALA A 220 -2.25 1.33 7.75
C ALA A 220 -3.23 0.31 8.34
N ASN A 221 -2.76 -0.62 9.17
CA ASN A 221 -3.61 -1.65 9.78
C ASN A 221 -4.73 -1.05 10.64
N ASP A 222 -4.37 -0.06 11.45
CA ASP A 222 -5.31 0.64 12.32
C ASP A 222 -6.30 1.48 11.50
N LEU A 223 -5.81 2.17 10.47
CA LEU A 223 -6.61 2.99 9.58
C LEU A 223 -7.61 2.17 8.76
N VAL A 224 -7.20 1.02 8.20
CA VAL A 224 -8.11 0.07 7.52
C VAL A 224 -9.21 -0.36 8.48
N ARG A 225 -8.85 -0.81 9.69
CA ARG A 225 -9.83 -1.30 10.66
C ARG A 225 -10.84 -0.23 11.04
N THR A 226 -10.39 1.00 11.31
CA THR A 226 -11.28 2.10 11.63
C THR A 226 -12.16 2.47 10.46
N LEU A 227 -11.61 2.62 9.25
CA LEU A 227 -12.39 2.99 8.06
C LEU A 227 -13.47 1.96 7.73
N VAL A 228 -13.20 0.65 7.91
CA VAL A 228 -14.23 -0.37 7.66
C VAL A 228 -15.35 -0.34 8.72
N GLN A 229 -15.03 0.03 9.97
CA GLN A 229 -15.99 0.08 11.07
C GLN A 229 -16.82 1.37 11.10
N VAL A 230 -16.34 2.45 10.48
CA VAL A 230 -17.07 3.73 10.39
C VAL A 230 -18.37 3.54 9.63
N ARG A 231 -19.49 3.92 10.26
CA ARG A 231 -20.83 3.96 9.67
C ARG A 231 -21.17 5.37 9.21
N CYS A 232 -21.18 5.60 7.91
CA CYS A 232 -21.43 6.92 7.32
C CYS A 232 -22.89 7.37 7.46
N SER A 233 -23.82 6.44 7.67
CA SER A 233 -25.26 6.70 7.87
C SER A 233 -25.57 7.58 9.09
N ASP A 234 -24.75 7.47 10.13
CA ASP A 234 -25.02 8.13 11.42
C ASP A 234 -24.34 9.51 11.52
N LEU A 235 -23.58 9.89 10.48
CA LEU A 235 -22.62 11.00 10.52
C LEU A 235 -22.90 12.07 9.46
N ALA A 236 -23.45 11.70 8.30
CA ALA A 236 -23.70 12.65 7.23
C ALA A 236 -25.01 13.42 7.44
N VAL A 237 -25.03 14.67 6.99
CA VAL A 237 -26.27 15.45 6.87
C VAL A 237 -27.22 14.72 5.92
N GLU A 238 -28.52 14.70 6.23
CA GLU A 238 -29.54 14.03 5.39
C GLU A 238 -29.37 14.43 3.91
N GLY A 239 -29.00 13.46 3.06
CA GLY A 239 -28.77 13.66 1.62
C GLY A 239 -27.31 13.65 1.16
N GLU A 240 -26.31 13.69 2.06
CA GLU A 240 -24.88 13.62 1.72
C GLU A 240 -24.21 12.28 2.08
N GLU A 241 -24.99 11.31 2.55
CA GLU A 241 -24.51 9.97 2.96
C GLU A 241 -23.72 9.25 1.86
N GLU A 242 -24.20 9.30 0.60
CA GLU A 242 -23.53 8.67 -0.55
C GLU A 242 -22.14 9.26 -0.80
N SER A 243 -21.98 10.57 -0.58
CA SER A 243 -20.69 11.26 -0.73
C SER A 243 -19.68 10.81 0.33
N ALA A 244 -20.13 10.62 1.57
CA ALA A 244 -19.28 10.15 2.66
C ALA A 244 -18.86 8.68 2.47
N GLU A 245 -19.76 7.82 2.02
CA GLU A 245 -19.45 6.41 1.71
C GLU A 245 -18.46 6.29 0.55
N ASP A 246 -18.63 7.12 -0.47
CA ASP A 246 -17.71 7.24 -1.60
C ASP A 246 -16.29 7.64 -1.14
N LYS A 247 -16.18 8.67 -0.30
CA LYS A 247 -14.89 9.13 0.24
C LYS A 247 -14.22 8.05 1.09
N ARG A 248 -14.99 7.33 1.91
CA ARG A 248 -14.52 6.17 2.70
C ARG A 248 -13.97 5.08 1.78
N GLN A 249 -14.72 4.70 0.74
CA GLN A 249 -14.31 3.67 -0.20
C GLN A 249 -13.07 4.09 -1.00
N ARG A 250 -13.00 5.33 -1.50
CA ARG A 250 -11.83 5.85 -2.22
C ARG A 250 -10.59 5.91 -1.33
N THR A 251 -10.74 6.29 -0.06
CA THR A 251 -9.65 6.26 0.91
C THR A 251 -9.15 4.84 1.13
N LEU A 252 -10.04 3.87 1.32
CA LEU A 252 -9.68 2.46 1.46
C LEU A 252 -8.97 1.91 0.21
N VAL A 253 -9.44 2.27 -0.99
CA VAL A 253 -8.78 1.90 -2.24
C VAL A 253 -7.39 2.51 -2.32
N ALA A 254 -7.24 3.81 -2.06
CA ALA A 254 -5.94 4.49 -2.04
C ALA A 254 -4.97 3.83 -1.05
N LEU A 255 -5.46 3.41 0.12
CA LEU A 255 -4.67 2.74 1.15
C LEU A 255 -4.14 1.38 0.69
N VAL A 256 -5.00 0.58 0.05
CA VAL A 256 -4.60 -0.72 -0.53
C VAL A 256 -3.62 -0.53 -1.70
N VAL A 257 -3.76 0.53 -2.50
CA VAL A 257 -2.85 0.80 -3.64
C VAL A 257 -1.48 1.28 -3.16
N MET A 258 -1.42 2.10 -2.10
CA MET A 258 -0.16 2.63 -1.55
C MET A 258 0.59 1.63 -0.65
N CYS A 259 -0.13 0.88 0.20
CA CYS A 259 0.43 -0.14 1.09
C CYS A 259 -0.35 -1.47 0.98
N PRO A 260 -0.14 -2.26 -0.09
CA PRO A 260 -0.94 -3.46 -0.35
C PRO A 260 -0.82 -4.53 0.75
N PHE A 261 0.39 -4.85 1.20
CA PHE A 261 0.60 -6.00 2.10
C PHE A 261 -0.03 -5.80 3.47
N GLU A 262 0.22 -4.66 4.11
CA GLU A 262 -0.31 -4.31 5.42
C GLU A 262 -1.84 -4.21 5.37
N SER A 263 -2.36 -3.52 4.35
CA SER A 263 -3.80 -3.32 4.20
C SER A 263 -4.54 -4.64 3.94
N LEU A 264 -4.02 -5.48 3.05
CA LEU A 264 -4.63 -6.77 2.72
C LEU A 264 -4.61 -7.75 3.89
N ASP A 265 -3.54 -7.79 4.69
CA ASP A 265 -3.48 -8.65 5.87
C ASP A 265 -4.63 -8.34 6.84
N THR A 266 -4.94 -7.06 7.04
CA THR A 266 -6.06 -6.63 7.87
C THR A 266 -7.41 -6.94 7.21
N LEU A 267 -7.58 -6.64 5.92
CA LEU A 267 -8.83 -6.88 5.19
C LEU A 267 -9.21 -8.36 5.13
N HIS A 268 -8.25 -9.26 4.86
CA HIS A 268 -8.49 -10.71 4.81
C HIS A 268 -8.92 -11.27 6.16
N LYS A 269 -8.31 -10.80 7.26
CA LYS A 269 -8.71 -11.17 8.62
C LYS A 269 -10.14 -10.71 8.92
N MET A 270 -10.53 -9.54 8.43
CA MET A 270 -11.87 -8.99 8.62
C MET A 270 -12.94 -9.66 7.77
N LEU A 271 -12.63 -10.05 6.53
CA LEU A 271 -13.56 -10.71 5.61
C LEU A 271 -14.21 -11.95 6.23
N TYR A 272 -13.41 -12.77 6.92
CA TYR A 272 -13.84 -14.01 7.59
C TYR A 272 -14.06 -13.86 9.11
N SER A 273 -14.05 -12.63 9.63
CA SER A 273 -14.28 -12.34 11.05
C SER A 273 -15.78 -12.35 11.36
N PRO A 274 -16.23 -12.80 12.54
CA PRO A 274 -17.61 -12.67 12.98
C PRO A 274 -18.04 -11.22 13.28
N ASN A 275 -17.09 -10.31 13.47
CA ASN A 275 -17.35 -8.94 13.97
C ASN A 275 -17.71 -7.92 12.86
N VAL A 276 -18.02 -8.41 11.66
CA VAL A 276 -18.23 -7.60 10.47
C VAL A 276 -19.59 -7.93 9.88
N ASP A 277 -20.29 -6.93 9.36
CA ASP A 277 -21.61 -7.09 8.73
C ASP A 277 -21.48 -7.51 7.26
N ILE A 278 -22.55 -8.04 6.65
CA ILE A 278 -22.57 -8.45 5.22
C ILE A 278 -22.21 -7.25 4.31
N SER A 279 -22.76 -6.07 4.58
CA SER A 279 -22.47 -4.85 3.81
C SER A 279 -20.98 -4.49 3.85
N GLN A 280 -20.36 -4.56 5.04
CA GLN A 280 -18.93 -4.32 5.19
C GLN A 280 -18.08 -5.37 4.45
N ARG A 281 -18.48 -6.66 4.45
CA ARG A 281 -17.78 -7.68 3.66
C ARG A 281 -17.84 -7.40 2.17
N ILE A 282 -19.02 -7.00 1.67
CA ILE A 282 -19.19 -6.61 0.27
C ILE A 282 -18.31 -5.40 -0.05
N MET A 283 -18.29 -4.39 0.81
CA MET A 283 -17.42 -3.22 0.66
C MET A 283 -15.93 -3.60 0.65
N ILE A 284 -15.47 -4.49 1.53
CA ILE A 284 -14.07 -4.99 1.51
C ILE A 284 -13.74 -5.60 0.14
N LEU A 285 -14.64 -6.43 -0.39
CA LEU A 285 -14.44 -7.09 -1.70
C LEU A 285 -14.47 -6.08 -2.86
N ASP A 286 -15.35 -5.08 -2.80
CA ASP A 286 -15.44 -4.02 -3.81
C ASP A 286 -14.21 -3.09 -3.75
N VAL A 287 -13.71 -2.76 -2.56
CA VAL A 287 -12.43 -2.04 -2.37
C VAL A 287 -11.27 -2.83 -2.97
N MET A 288 -11.15 -4.12 -2.66
CA MET A 288 -10.09 -4.97 -3.23
C MET A 288 -10.18 -5.06 -4.75
N THR A 289 -11.40 -5.16 -5.29
CA THR A 289 -11.65 -5.17 -6.75
C THR A 289 -11.17 -3.88 -7.40
N ASN A 290 -11.56 -2.72 -6.85
CA ASN A 290 -11.19 -1.42 -7.38
C ASN A 290 -9.69 -1.14 -7.24
N ALA A 291 -9.08 -1.54 -6.12
CA ALA A 291 -7.63 -1.42 -5.92
C ALA A 291 -6.82 -2.29 -6.89
N ALA A 292 -7.29 -3.50 -7.18
CA ALA A 292 -6.68 -4.36 -8.19
C ALA A 292 -6.70 -3.72 -9.58
N GLN A 293 -7.84 -3.11 -9.96
CA GLN A 293 -7.99 -2.38 -11.21
C GLN A 293 -7.11 -1.12 -11.25
N GLU A 294 -7.04 -0.37 -10.14
CA GLU A 294 -6.20 0.81 -10.05
C GLU A 294 -4.72 0.44 -10.17
N LEU A 295 -4.26 -0.65 -9.54
CA LEU A 295 -2.89 -1.17 -9.69
C LEU A 295 -2.59 -1.66 -11.12
N ALA A 296 -3.59 -2.23 -11.79
CA ALA A 296 -3.45 -2.72 -13.16
C ALA A 296 -3.41 -1.60 -14.19
N HIS A 297 -4.23 -0.56 -13.99
CA HIS A 297 -4.33 0.61 -14.86
C HIS A 297 -3.55 1.81 -14.32
N ALA A 298 -2.64 1.61 -13.36
CA ALA A 298 -1.99 2.67 -12.60
C ALA A 298 -1.21 3.61 -13.51
N LYS A 299 -1.83 4.66 -14.06
CA LYS A 299 -1.18 5.66 -14.92
C LYS A 299 -0.13 6.40 -14.11
N THR A 300 1.10 5.90 -14.10
CA THR A 300 2.20 6.61 -13.48
C THR A 300 2.55 7.79 -14.38
N MET A 301 2.15 8.99 -13.98
CA MET A 301 2.80 10.21 -14.46
C MET A 301 4.23 10.19 -13.90
N LYS A 302 5.14 9.44 -14.53
CA LYS A 302 6.56 9.67 -14.29
C LYS A 302 6.83 11.07 -14.85
N PRO A 303 7.22 12.06 -14.04
CA PRO A 303 7.82 13.25 -14.62
C PRO A 303 9.01 12.74 -15.40
N LYS A 304 9.00 12.92 -16.73
CA LYS A 304 10.16 12.66 -17.54
C LYS A 304 11.24 13.60 -17.00
N HIS A 305 12.12 13.10 -16.13
CA HIS A 305 13.45 13.66 -16.05
C HIS A 305 13.96 13.51 -17.47
N GLN A 306 13.84 14.57 -18.26
CA GLN A 306 14.71 14.71 -19.39
C GLN A 306 16.10 14.58 -18.77
N THR A 307 16.70 13.40 -18.86
CA THR A 307 18.14 13.27 -18.91
C THR A 307 18.55 13.97 -20.19
N ARG A 308 18.44 15.30 -20.19
CA ARG A 308 19.39 16.13 -20.90
C ARG A 308 20.71 15.62 -20.36
N PRO A 309 21.62 15.12 -21.21
CA PRO A 309 22.95 14.83 -20.73
C PRO A 309 23.42 16.14 -20.09
N LEU A 310 23.65 16.14 -18.78
CA LEU A 310 24.15 17.30 -18.03
C LEU A 310 25.55 17.71 -18.51
N ILE A 311 26.09 16.97 -19.47
CA ILE A 311 27.29 17.26 -20.23
C ILE A 311 26.91 17.08 -21.71
N SER A 312 26.51 18.16 -22.36
CA SER A 312 26.58 18.22 -23.82
C SER A 312 28.04 18.05 -24.20
N THR A 313 28.33 17.00 -24.96
CA THR A 313 29.62 16.78 -25.63
C THR A 313 30.15 18.09 -26.17
N ILE A 314 31.27 18.49 -25.57
CA ILE A 314 32.11 19.63 -25.84
C ILE A 314 32.16 19.86 -27.36
N SER A 315 31.46 20.88 -27.84
CA SER A 315 31.89 21.53 -29.08
C SER A 315 33.18 22.23 -28.72
N GLU A 316 34.28 21.62 -29.14
CA GLU A 316 35.63 22.15 -29.04
C GLU A 316 35.66 23.62 -29.48
N ASN A 317 36.32 24.46 -28.66
CA ASN A 317 36.76 25.84 -28.88
C ASN A 317 36.15 26.95 -28.00
N GLN A 318 35.29 26.64 -27.01
CA GLN A 318 34.90 27.67 -26.03
C GLN A 318 35.10 27.23 -24.58
N ALA A 319 35.90 28.00 -23.85
CA ALA A 319 36.21 27.71 -22.46
C ALA A 319 35.00 27.98 -21.56
N TRP A 320 34.79 27.12 -20.57
CA TRP A 320 33.57 27.04 -19.74
C TRP A 320 33.20 28.33 -18.98
N PHE A 321 34.11 29.29 -18.88
CA PHE A 321 33.90 30.60 -18.25
C PHE A 321 33.28 31.65 -19.18
N PHE A 322 33.17 31.40 -20.49
CA PHE A 322 32.50 32.31 -21.41
C PHE A 322 30.98 32.02 -21.48
N PRO A 323 30.11 33.05 -21.33
CA PRO A 323 28.69 32.90 -21.57
C PRO A 323 28.40 32.44 -23.00
N SER A 324 27.49 31.47 -23.16
CA SER A 324 27.07 31.01 -24.49
C SER A 324 26.18 32.05 -25.18
N ASP A 325 26.36 32.24 -26.50
CA ASP A 325 25.55 33.14 -27.33
C ASP A 325 24.14 32.59 -27.66
N ILE A 326 23.78 31.42 -27.13
CA ILE A 326 22.46 30.82 -27.33
C ILE A 326 21.42 31.61 -26.52
N GLY A 327 20.80 32.59 -27.17
CA GLY A 327 19.73 33.44 -26.63
C GLY A 327 18.41 33.34 -27.41
N PRO A 328 17.32 33.94 -26.89
CA PRO A 328 16.08 34.07 -27.64
C PRO A 328 16.33 34.85 -28.94
N PRO A 329 15.59 34.56 -30.02
CA PRO A 329 15.81 35.19 -31.33
C PRO A 329 15.68 36.72 -31.22
N GLY A 330 16.75 37.43 -31.61
CA GLY A 330 16.85 38.89 -31.52
C GLY A 330 17.65 39.44 -30.33
N ALA A 331 18.26 38.59 -29.48
CA ALA A 331 19.23 39.03 -28.48
C ALA A 331 20.60 39.33 -29.09
N SER A 332 21.31 40.34 -28.57
CA SER A 332 22.68 40.66 -29.00
C SER A 332 23.71 39.70 -28.38
N SER A 333 24.90 39.64 -28.99
CA SER A 333 26.05 38.89 -28.46
C SER A 333 26.56 39.52 -27.15
N TRP A 334 27.21 38.70 -26.31
CA TRP A 334 27.76 39.18 -25.04
C TRP A 334 28.88 40.21 -25.25
N LYS A 335 28.78 41.36 -24.59
CA LYS A 335 29.79 42.42 -24.61
C LYS A 335 30.51 42.48 -23.26
N GLU A 336 31.83 42.44 -23.29
CA GLU A 336 32.68 42.56 -22.09
C GLU A 336 32.78 44.03 -21.65
N ILE A 337 32.60 44.27 -20.36
CA ILE A 337 32.72 45.60 -19.75
C ILE A 337 34.07 45.66 -19.03
N SER A 338 34.99 46.46 -19.55
CA SER A 338 36.25 46.79 -18.86
C SER A 338 36.02 47.94 -17.87
N GLU A 339 36.06 47.67 -16.57
CA GLU A 339 36.09 48.72 -15.54
C GLU A 339 37.51 49.29 -15.37
N THR A 340 37.60 50.62 -15.27
CA THR A 340 38.86 51.34 -15.03
C THR A 340 39.26 51.23 -13.56
N GLY A 341 40.23 50.35 -13.28
CA GLY A 341 41.17 50.51 -12.17
C GLY A 341 40.83 49.75 -10.88
N THR A 342 41.23 48.48 -10.78
CA THR A 342 41.75 47.85 -9.55
C THR A 342 42.62 46.65 -9.94
N LEU A 343 43.78 46.44 -9.29
CA LEU A 343 44.85 45.52 -9.70
C LEU A 343 44.58 44.00 -9.49
N LEU A 344 43.34 43.59 -9.23
CA LEU A 344 42.94 42.18 -9.07
C LEU A 344 41.60 41.93 -9.78
N ASN A 345 41.64 41.85 -11.12
CA ASN A 345 40.49 41.54 -11.95
C ASN A 345 40.24 40.03 -11.99
N TRP A 346 39.39 39.52 -11.07
CA TRP A 346 38.88 38.14 -11.14
C TRP A 346 37.39 38.07 -11.51
N ALA A 347 36.79 39.18 -11.96
CA ALA A 347 35.39 39.23 -12.35
C ALA A 347 35.26 39.88 -13.72
N ASN A 348 35.42 39.10 -14.79
CA ASN A 348 35.01 39.53 -16.12
C ASN A 348 33.49 39.67 -16.12
N ARG A 349 32.99 40.90 -16.28
CA ARG A 349 31.56 41.19 -16.32
C ARG A 349 31.12 41.31 -17.78
N TYR A 350 30.13 40.49 -18.16
CA TYR A 350 29.54 40.51 -19.50
C TYR A 350 28.09 41.01 -19.43
N GLU A 351 27.70 41.86 -20.37
CA GLU A 351 26.32 42.36 -20.52
C GLU A 351 25.82 42.10 -21.94
N ARG A 352 24.51 41.85 -22.07
CA ARG A 352 23.83 41.78 -23.38
C ARG A 352 22.48 42.47 -23.31
N GLU A 353 22.03 43.00 -24.44
CA GLU A 353 20.71 43.59 -24.57
C GLU A 353 19.70 42.53 -25.00
N LEU A 354 18.54 42.53 -24.35
CA LEU A 354 17.41 41.66 -24.70
C LEU A 354 16.33 42.46 -25.42
N PRO A 355 15.69 41.91 -26.47
CA PRO A 355 14.60 42.60 -27.15
C PRO A 355 13.43 42.81 -26.18
N SER A 356 12.92 44.04 -26.13
CA SER A 356 11.75 44.38 -25.32
C SER A 356 10.49 43.73 -25.91
N LYS A 357 9.73 42.99 -25.10
CA LYS A 357 8.41 42.49 -25.51
C LYS A 357 7.42 43.67 -25.64
N PRO A 358 6.60 43.74 -26.71
CA PRO A 358 5.65 44.82 -26.91
C PRO A 358 4.42 44.61 -26.00
N SER A 359 4.53 44.94 -24.70
CA SER A 359 3.41 45.15 -23.74
C SER A 359 3.82 45.29 -22.27
N GLN A 360 5.12 45.38 -21.91
CA GLN A 360 5.50 45.35 -20.49
C GLN A 360 5.69 46.76 -19.88
N ILE A 361 4.68 47.21 -19.13
CA ILE A 361 4.79 48.32 -18.17
C ILE A 361 5.66 47.85 -17.00
N LYS A 362 6.73 48.59 -16.67
CA LYS A 362 7.66 48.26 -15.59
C LYS A 362 7.03 48.53 -14.21
N LYS A 363 6.82 47.49 -13.40
CA LYS A 363 6.74 47.60 -11.93
C LYS A 363 7.38 46.40 -11.24
N GLY A 364 8.31 46.70 -10.33
CA GLY A 364 8.49 46.05 -9.02
C GLY A 364 9.03 44.62 -8.96
N LYS A 365 10.10 44.45 -8.17
CA LYS A 365 10.74 43.17 -7.84
C LYS A 365 9.78 42.19 -7.14
N THR A 366 9.48 41.05 -7.76
CA THR A 366 9.23 39.79 -7.05
C THR A 366 9.73 38.62 -7.88
N ARG A 367 10.33 37.64 -7.19
CA ARG A 367 10.75 36.36 -7.75
C ARG A 367 9.52 35.63 -8.26
N ARG A 368 9.44 35.41 -9.58
CA ARG A 368 8.50 34.46 -10.17
C ARG A 368 9.30 33.32 -10.80
N TRP A 369 9.35 32.19 -10.10
CA TRP A 369 9.72 30.93 -10.74
C TRP A 369 8.69 30.61 -11.83
N SER A 370 9.18 30.11 -12.95
CA SER A 370 8.50 29.95 -14.22
C SER A 370 7.06 29.44 -14.10
N ILE A 371 6.13 30.11 -14.77
CA ILE A 371 4.83 29.53 -15.13
C ILE A 371 5.12 28.31 -16.01
N ARG A 372 4.77 27.11 -15.54
CA ARG A 372 4.66 25.95 -16.42
C ARG A 372 3.54 26.24 -17.42
N SER A 373 3.85 26.15 -18.70
CA SER A 373 2.84 26.03 -19.74
C SER A 373 2.02 24.77 -19.47
N SER A 374 0.71 24.94 -19.27
CA SER A 374 -0.28 23.87 -19.12
C SER A 374 -0.37 22.96 -20.36
N ASN A 375 0.18 23.37 -21.51
CA ASN A 375 0.14 22.60 -22.77
C ASN A 375 1.24 21.54 -22.93
N ILE A 376 2.11 21.31 -21.93
CA ILE A 376 3.14 20.25 -21.98
C ILE A 376 2.68 18.97 -21.25
N GLN A 377 1.62 19.03 -20.44
CA GLN A 377 1.13 17.90 -19.65
C GLN A 377 0.44 16.80 -20.48
N GLU A 378 -0.19 17.13 -21.60
CA GLU A 378 -0.92 16.14 -22.41
C GLU A 378 0.00 15.16 -23.17
N ASN A 379 1.24 15.54 -23.48
CA ASN A 379 2.15 14.71 -24.29
C ASN A 379 3.17 13.87 -23.48
N GLN A 380 3.01 13.73 -22.16
CA GLN A 380 3.92 12.95 -21.29
C GLN A 380 3.26 11.74 -20.61
N ILE A 381 2.24 11.15 -21.23
CA ILE A 381 1.62 9.92 -20.72
C ILE A 381 2.39 8.73 -21.29
N GLU A 382 3.44 8.30 -20.58
CA GLU A 382 3.98 6.95 -20.79
C GLU A 382 2.96 5.95 -20.23
N TRP A 383 2.56 4.98 -21.05
CA TRP A 383 1.70 3.89 -20.63
C TRP A 383 2.41 3.14 -19.51
N SER A 384 1.81 3.14 -18.33
CA SER A 384 2.34 2.44 -17.18
C SER A 384 2.30 0.94 -17.42
N HIS A 385 3.39 0.28 -17.04
CA HIS A 385 3.38 -1.17 -16.88
C HIS A 385 2.46 -1.53 -15.73
N ASN A 386 1.71 -2.60 -15.93
CA ASN A 386 0.82 -3.20 -14.94
C ASN A 386 1.61 -3.52 -13.65
N LYS A 387 1.22 -2.90 -12.53
CA LYS A 387 1.85 -3.14 -11.21
C LYS A 387 1.11 -4.20 -10.40
N PHE A 388 -0.01 -4.71 -10.87
CA PHE A 388 -0.81 -5.68 -10.14
C PHE A 388 -0.15 -7.07 -10.01
N PRO A 389 0.53 -7.65 -11.03
CA PRO A 389 1.05 -9.02 -10.96
C PRO A 389 1.90 -9.32 -9.73
N MET A 390 2.75 -8.38 -9.29
CA MET A 390 3.59 -8.54 -8.10
C MET A 390 2.79 -8.70 -6.79
N TYR A 391 1.54 -8.23 -6.75
CA TYR A 391 0.66 -8.31 -5.58
C TYR A 391 -0.46 -9.34 -5.76
N ALA A 392 -0.65 -9.90 -6.96
CA ALA A 392 -1.80 -10.75 -7.30
C ALA A 392 -1.98 -11.93 -6.33
N ALA A 393 -0.88 -12.59 -5.93
CA ALA A 393 -0.93 -13.69 -4.98
C ALA A 393 -1.42 -13.25 -3.57
N ALA A 394 -1.00 -12.07 -3.10
CA ALA A 394 -1.44 -11.52 -1.82
C ALA A 394 -2.92 -11.12 -1.81
N PHE A 395 -3.45 -10.66 -2.96
CA PHE A 395 -4.89 -10.41 -3.13
C PHE A 395 -5.70 -11.70 -3.13
N MET A 396 -5.26 -12.71 -3.90
CA MET A 396 -6.12 -13.85 -4.23
C MET A 396 -5.99 -15.02 -3.26
N LEU A 397 -4.78 -15.45 -2.89
CA LEU A 397 -4.58 -16.71 -2.16
C LEU A 397 -5.22 -16.69 -0.75
N PRO A 398 -5.04 -15.65 0.09
CA PRO A 398 -5.68 -15.61 1.40
C PRO A 398 -7.21 -15.47 1.30
N ALA A 399 -7.70 -14.75 0.28
CA ALA A 399 -9.13 -14.61 0.01
C ALA A 399 -9.78 -15.94 -0.37
N MET A 400 -9.09 -16.81 -1.11
CA MET A 400 -9.57 -18.16 -1.44
C MET A 400 -9.47 -19.12 -0.25
N GLN A 401 -8.75 -18.79 0.82
CA GLN A 401 -8.53 -19.70 1.92
C GLN A 401 -9.70 -19.71 2.92
N GLY A 402 -10.37 -20.86 3.05
CA GLY A 402 -11.40 -21.06 4.08
C GLY A 402 -12.78 -20.51 3.73
N PHE A 403 -13.06 -20.28 2.43
CA PHE A 403 -14.39 -19.93 1.93
C PHE A 403 -15.45 -21.00 2.21
N ASP A 404 -15.02 -22.26 2.33
CA ASP A 404 -15.83 -23.46 2.55
C ASP A 404 -16.12 -23.74 4.04
N LYS A 405 -15.45 -23.02 4.96
CA LYS A 405 -15.56 -23.25 6.40
C LYS A 405 -16.72 -22.45 6.98
N LYS A 406 -17.68 -23.15 7.58
CA LYS A 406 -18.73 -22.53 8.40
C LYS A 406 -18.12 -22.00 9.71
N ARG A 407 -18.24 -20.69 9.96
CA ARG A 407 -17.82 -20.05 11.21
C ARG A 407 -19.03 -19.44 11.90
N HIS A 408 -18.85 -19.02 13.16
CA HIS A 408 -19.92 -18.32 13.87
C HIS A 408 -20.27 -17.03 13.11
N GLY A 409 -21.49 -16.93 12.60
CA GLY A 409 -21.96 -15.75 11.85
C GLY A 409 -21.41 -15.58 10.43
N VAL A 410 -20.68 -16.58 9.89
CA VAL A 410 -20.19 -16.54 8.49
C VAL A 410 -20.43 -17.89 7.84
N ASP A 411 -21.31 -17.92 6.83
CA ASP A 411 -21.62 -19.10 6.02
C ASP A 411 -21.77 -18.71 4.54
N LEU A 412 -20.63 -18.59 3.85
CA LEU A 412 -20.56 -18.10 2.47
C LEU A 412 -21.28 -19.01 1.46
N LEU A 413 -21.28 -20.32 1.69
CA LEU A 413 -21.84 -21.30 0.75
C LEU A 413 -23.37 -21.37 0.79
N ASP A 414 -24.00 -20.98 1.90
CA ASP A 414 -25.45 -21.06 2.05
C ASP A 414 -26.06 -19.67 2.29
N ARG A 415 -25.92 -19.12 3.51
CA ARG A 415 -26.63 -17.89 3.92
C ARG A 415 -26.07 -16.64 3.27
N ASP A 416 -24.75 -16.55 3.14
CA ASP A 416 -24.02 -15.36 2.68
C ASP A 416 -23.59 -15.50 1.21
N PHE A 417 -24.43 -16.13 0.37
CA PHE A 417 -24.13 -16.39 -1.04
C PHE A 417 -23.84 -15.13 -1.86
N ILE A 418 -24.38 -13.96 -1.46
CA ILE A 418 -24.08 -12.67 -2.09
C ILE A 418 -22.61 -12.30 -1.88
N VAL A 419 -22.08 -12.53 -0.67
CA VAL A 419 -20.66 -12.30 -0.37
C VAL A 419 -19.79 -13.28 -1.15
N LEU A 420 -20.21 -14.54 -1.27
CA LEU A 420 -19.52 -15.54 -2.10
C LEU A 420 -19.47 -15.12 -3.57
N GLY A 421 -20.59 -14.69 -4.15
CA GLY A 421 -20.63 -14.21 -5.54
C GLY A 421 -19.72 -12.99 -5.76
N LYS A 422 -19.72 -12.03 -4.82
CA LYS A 422 -18.80 -10.88 -4.83
C LYS A 422 -17.34 -11.30 -4.69
N LEU A 423 -17.04 -12.29 -3.86
CA LEU A 423 -15.69 -12.83 -3.68
C LEU A 423 -15.18 -13.45 -4.99
N ILE A 424 -15.99 -14.30 -5.62
CA ILE A 424 -15.66 -14.94 -6.90
C ILE A 424 -15.49 -13.88 -8.00
N HIS A 425 -16.37 -12.88 -8.04
CA HIS A 425 -16.24 -11.76 -8.98
C HIS A 425 -14.91 -11.00 -8.78
N MET A 426 -14.57 -10.65 -7.53
CA MET A 426 -13.30 -9.99 -7.18
C MET A 426 -12.09 -10.82 -7.65
N LEU A 427 -12.10 -12.14 -7.42
CA LEU A 427 -11.06 -13.06 -7.89
C LEU A 427 -10.97 -13.09 -9.42
N GLY A 428 -12.10 -13.06 -10.12
CA GLY A 428 -12.15 -12.95 -11.58
C GLY A 428 -11.55 -11.66 -12.09
N VAL A 429 -11.85 -10.52 -11.45
CA VAL A 429 -11.24 -9.23 -11.78
C VAL A 429 -9.73 -9.24 -11.51
N CYS A 430 -9.29 -9.79 -10.38
CA CYS A 430 -7.86 -9.95 -10.09
C CYS A 430 -7.15 -10.80 -11.15
N MET A 431 -7.75 -11.90 -11.59
CA MET A 431 -7.20 -12.73 -12.66
C MET A 431 -7.05 -11.92 -13.97
N LYS A 432 -8.08 -11.14 -14.33
CA LYS A 432 -8.03 -10.23 -15.49
C LYS A 432 -6.95 -9.16 -15.34
N CYS A 433 -6.76 -8.61 -14.14
CA CYS A 433 -5.70 -7.67 -13.82
C CYS A 433 -4.30 -8.31 -13.88
N ALA A 434 -4.18 -9.63 -13.77
CA ALA A 434 -2.92 -10.36 -13.93
C ALA A 434 -2.71 -10.91 -15.35
N ALA A 435 -3.57 -10.57 -16.32
CA ALA A 435 -3.55 -11.15 -17.66
C ALA A 435 -2.18 -11.00 -18.35
N MET A 436 -1.80 -12.05 -19.10
CA MET A 436 -0.55 -12.15 -19.88
C MET A 436 0.75 -12.08 -19.06
N HIS A 437 0.67 -12.17 -17.74
CA HIS A 437 1.81 -12.29 -16.84
C HIS A 437 1.94 -13.73 -16.29
N PRO A 438 3.17 -14.21 -15.97
CA PRO A 438 3.38 -15.57 -15.47
C PRO A 438 2.67 -15.85 -14.13
N GLU A 439 2.40 -14.81 -13.34
CA GLU A 439 1.65 -14.90 -12.09
C GLU A 439 0.22 -15.40 -12.32
N ALA A 440 -0.42 -15.08 -13.45
CA ALA A 440 -1.74 -15.64 -13.80
C ALA A 440 -1.69 -17.16 -13.97
N SER A 441 -0.61 -17.69 -14.55
CA SER A 441 -0.40 -19.13 -14.71
C SER A 441 -0.30 -19.87 -13.38
N ALA A 442 0.31 -19.25 -12.37
CA ALA A 442 0.41 -19.81 -11.03
C ALA A 442 -0.91 -19.72 -10.23
N LEU A 443 -1.71 -18.67 -10.46
CA LEU A 443 -2.96 -18.42 -9.74
C LEU A 443 -4.18 -19.12 -10.36
N ALA A 444 -4.11 -19.54 -11.62
CA ALA A 444 -5.24 -20.18 -12.30
C ALA A 444 -5.61 -21.56 -11.72
N PRO A 445 -4.68 -22.50 -11.44
CA PRO A 445 -5.04 -23.80 -10.85
C PRO A 445 -5.80 -23.70 -9.52
N PRO A 446 -5.33 -22.97 -8.47
CA PRO A 446 -6.06 -22.90 -7.21
C PRO A 446 -7.44 -22.21 -7.36
N LEU A 447 -7.55 -21.22 -8.26
CA LEU A 447 -8.85 -20.61 -8.55
C LEU A 447 -9.80 -21.61 -9.23
N LEU A 448 -9.33 -22.37 -10.22
CA LEU A 448 -10.13 -23.40 -10.89
C LEU A 448 -10.61 -24.49 -9.92
N ASP A 449 -9.78 -24.88 -8.95
CA ASP A 449 -10.16 -25.87 -7.94
C ASP A 449 -11.25 -25.33 -7.00
N MET A 450 -11.15 -24.07 -6.57
CA MET A 450 -12.22 -23.40 -5.82
C MET A 450 -13.52 -23.36 -6.63
N LEU A 451 -13.47 -22.93 -7.90
CA LEU A 451 -14.64 -22.84 -8.77
C LEU A 451 -15.28 -24.21 -9.04
N ARG A 452 -14.47 -25.27 -9.16
CA ARG A 452 -14.93 -26.66 -9.36
C ARG A 452 -15.66 -27.24 -8.15
N SER A 453 -15.44 -26.69 -6.96
CA SER A 453 -16.09 -27.20 -5.75
C SER A 453 -17.61 -27.24 -5.94
N ARG A 454 -18.24 -28.35 -5.53
CA ARG A 454 -19.66 -28.60 -5.82
C ARG A 454 -20.58 -27.52 -5.25
N GLY A 455 -20.25 -27.01 -4.06
CA GLY A 455 -20.99 -25.93 -3.40
C GLY A 455 -20.91 -24.58 -4.13
N VAL A 456 -20.00 -24.43 -5.10
CA VAL A 456 -19.82 -23.20 -5.87
C VAL A 456 -20.40 -23.35 -7.28
N CYS A 457 -19.99 -24.37 -8.03
CA CYS A 457 -20.41 -24.53 -9.43
C CYS A 457 -21.87 -24.98 -9.64
N HIS A 458 -22.46 -25.68 -8.68
CA HIS A 458 -23.87 -26.11 -8.72
C HIS A 458 -24.69 -25.42 -7.64
N HIS A 459 -24.31 -24.20 -7.27
CA HIS A 459 -25.02 -23.42 -6.26
C HIS A 459 -26.47 -23.13 -6.72
N GLU A 460 -27.42 -23.18 -5.79
CA GLU A 460 -28.86 -23.00 -6.05
C GLU A 460 -29.15 -21.61 -6.66
N GLU A 461 -28.49 -20.58 -6.12
CA GLU A 461 -28.62 -19.21 -6.60
C GLU A 461 -27.86 -18.95 -7.91
N ALA A 462 -28.58 -18.44 -8.90
CA ALA A 462 -28.03 -18.08 -10.21
C ALA A 462 -26.94 -17.00 -10.11
N TYR A 463 -27.02 -16.11 -9.12
CA TYR A 463 -26.01 -15.07 -8.89
C TYR A 463 -24.60 -15.65 -8.71
N VAL A 464 -24.47 -16.73 -7.94
CA VAL A 464 -23.17 -17.40 -7.71
C VAL A 464 -22.72 -18.09 -8.99
N ARG A 465 -23.61 -18.81 -9.69
CA ARG A 465 -23.27 -19.48 -10.96
C ARG A 465 -22.79 -18.50 -12.03
N LYS A 466 -23.41 -17.31 -12.13
CA LYS A 466 -22.94 -16.20 -12.99
C LYS A 466 -21.54 -15.75 -12.61
N ALA A 467 -21.28 -15.55 -11.32
CA ALA A 467 -19.95 -15.15 -10.85
C ALA A 467 -18.88 -16.20 -11.20
N VAL A 468 -19.20 -17.50 -11.07
CA VAL A 468 -18.30 -18.60 -11.45
C VAL A 468 -18.01 -18.61 -12.94
N LEU A 469 -19.03 -18.45 -13.80
CA LEU A 469 -18.83 -18.32 -15.25
C LEU A 469 -17.99 -17.10 -15.61
N PHE A 470 -18.21 -15.97 -14.94
CA PHE A 470 -17.40 -14.78 -15.11
C PHE A 470 -15.93 -15.04 -14.74
N ALA A 471 -15.66 -15.63 -13.58
CA ALA A 471 -14.30 -15.94 -13.15
C ALA A 471 -13.63 -16.95 -14.11
N ALA A 472 -14.36 -17.98 -14.55
CA ALA A 472 -13.87 -18.93 -15.55
C ALA A 472 -13.52 -18.23 -16.88
N SER A 473 -14.38 -17.33 -17.36
CA SER A 473 -14.09 -16.53 -18.56
C SER A 473 -12.83 -15.67 -18.39
N CYS A 474 -12.62 -15.09 -17.21
CA CYS A 474 -11.42 -14.31 -16.91
C CYS A 474 -10.16 -15.19 -16.94
N ILE A 475 -10.21 -16.43 -16.45
CA ILE A 475 -9.09 -17.37 -16.52
C ILE A 475 -8.75 -17.69 -17.98
N LEU A 476 -9.77 -18.03 -18.79
CA LEU A 476 -9.60 -18.37 -20.21
C LEU A 476 -8.94 -17.23 -21.01
N SER A 477 -9.30 -15.97 -20.70
CA SER A 477 -8.73 -14.80 -21.39
C SER A 477 -7.38 -14.33 -20.82
N SER A 478 -7.02 -14.70 -19.58
CA SER A 478 -5.84 -14.15 -18.90
C SER A 478 -4.59 -15.01 -19.05
N LEU A 479 -4.75 -16.30 -19.34
CA LEU A 479 -3.64 -17.24 -19.52
C LEU A 479 -2.92 -17.01 -20.85
N HIS A 480 -1.59 -17.04 -20.82
CA HIS A 480 -0.79 -16.93 -22.04
C HIS A 480 -0.89 -18.22 -22.89
N PRO A 481 -1.16 -18.15 -24.21
CA PRO A 481 -1.32 -19.34 -25.05
C PRO A 481 -0.10 -20.28 -25.05
N SER A 482 1.11 -19.74 -24.96
CA SER A 482 2.34 -20.55 -24.89
C SER A 482 2.45 -21.35 -23.59
N TYR A 483 1.91 -20.84 -22.47
CA TYR A 483 1.90 -21.58 -21.21
C TYR A 483 0.97 -22.80 -21.29
N ILE A 484 -0.17 -22.64 -21.96
CA ILE A 484 -1.11 -23.75 -22.17
C ILE A 484 -0.48 -24.79 -23.11
N ALA A 485 0.14 -24.34 -24.19
CA ALA A 485 0.88 -25.21 -25.11
C ALA A 485 1.99 -25.99 -24.41
N SER A 486 2.83 -25.34 -23.61
CA SER A 486 3.90 -26.00 -22.86
C SER A 486 3.34 -26.96 -21.81
N SER A 487 2.29 -26.56 -21.08
CA SER A 487 1.63 -27.42 -20.09
C SER A 487 1.04 -28.69 -20.69
N LEU A 488 0.54 -28.63 -21.94
CA LEU A 488 0.04 -29.80 -22.66
C LEU A 488 1.17 -30.75 -23.09
N ILE A 489 2.31 -30.21 -23.49
CA ILE A 489 3.50 -30.99 -23.90
C ILE A 489 4.19 -31.62 -22.68
N GLU A 490 4.37 -30.85 -21.61
CA GLU A 490 4.98 -31.28 -20.35
C GLU A 490 4.09 -32.24 -19.55
N GLY A 491 2.81 -32.35 -19.92
CA GLY A 491 1.86 -33.24 -19.26
C GLY A 491 1.38 -32.72 -17.91
N ASN A 492 1.37 -31.39 -17.70
CA ASN A 492 0.77 -30.80 -16.50
C ASN A 492 -0.74 -31.04 -16.52
N LEU A 493 -1.16 -32.02 -15.73
CA LEU A 493 -2.51 -32.54 -15.73
C LEU A 493 -3.50 -31.63 -14.98
N GLU A 494 -3.03 -30.73 -14.13
CA GLU A 494 -3.89 -29.91 -13.27
C GLU A 494 -4.61 -28.82 -14.08
N ILE A 495 -3.86 -28.03 -14.85
CA ILE A 495 -4.43 -26.96 -15.67
C ILE A 495 -5.27 -27.53 -16.81
N SER A 496 -4.84 -28.62 -17.45
CA SER A 496 -5.59 -29.26 -18.54
C SER A 496 -6.92 -29.85 -18.05
N LYS A 497 -6.94 -30.54 -16.90
CA LYS A 497 -8.19 -30.94 -16.23
C LYS A 497 -9.05 -29.74 -15.84
N GLY A 498 -8.42 -28.67 -15.38
CA GLY A 498 -9.00 -27.35 -15.14
C GLY A 498 -9.85 -26.84 -16.30
N LEU A 499 -9.19 -26.67 -17.44
CA LEU A 499 -9.80 -26.12 -18.65
C LEU A 499 -10.85 -27.08 -19.24
N ASP A 500 -10.60 -28.38 -19.21
CA ASP A 500 -11.59 -29.38 -19.66
C ASP A 500 -12.85 -29.40 -18.79
N TRP A 501 -12.69 -29.21 -17.47
CA TRP A 501 -13.82 -29.02 -16.57
C TRP A 501 -14.61 -27.76 -16.92
N VAL A 502 -13.96 -26.62 -17.17
CA VAL A 502 -14.66 -25.39 -17.59
C VAL A 502 -15.49 -25.63 -18.84
N ARG A 503 -14.93 -26.33 -19.84
CA ARG A 503 -15.64 -26.69 -21.08
C ARG A 503 -16.86 -27.56 -20.80
N THR A 504 -16.68 -28.67 -20.07
CA THR A 504 -17.76 -29.62 -19.78
C THR A 504 -18.85 -28.99 -18.92
N TRP A 505 -18.47 -28.20 -17.91
CA TRP A 505 -19.41 -27.53 -17.03
C TRP A 505 -20.17 -26.42 -17.75
N ALA A 506 -19.51 -25.60 -18.58
CA ALA A 506 -20.19 -24.58 -19.37
C ALA A 506 -21.19 -25.19 -20.38
N LEU A 507 -20.86 -26.33 -20.99
CA LEU A 507 -21.83 -27.08 -21.82
C LEU A 507 -23.05 -27.51 -21.01
N HIS A 508 -22.83 -28.06 -19.81
CA HIS A 508 -23.93 -28.48 -18.94
C HIS A 508 -24.83 -27.31 -18.52
N VAL A 509 -24.25 -26.18 -18.13
CA VAL A 509 -25.00 -24.96 -17.78
C VAL A 509 -25.77 -24.43 -18.98
N ALA A 510 -25.19 -24.42 -20.17
CA ALA A 510 -25.87 -24.01 -21.39
C ALA A 510 -27.08 -24.90 -21.77
N GLU A 511 -27.07 -26.17 -21.40
CA GLU A 511 -28.16 -27.10 -21.70
C GLU A 511 -29.25 -27.14 -20.62
N SER A 512 -28.86 -26.95 -19.35
CA SER A 512 -29.71 -27.27 -18.20
C SER A 512 -30.08 -26.10 -17.29
N ASP A 513 -29.37 -24.97 -17.36
CA ASP A 513 -29.62 -23.85 -16.45
C ASP A 513 -30.93 -23.11 -16.79
N THR A 514 -31.67 -22.74 -15.76
CA THR A 514 -32.92 -22.00 -15.89
C THR A 514 -32.71 -20.53 -16.23
N ASP A 515 -31.57 -19.96 -15.85
CA ASP A 515 -31.26 -18.54 -16.00
C ASP A 515 -30.64 -18.22 -17.37
N ARG A 516 -31.21 -17.22 -18.05
CA ARG A 516 -30.78 -16.81 -19.39
C ARG A 516 -29.38 -16.18 -19.41
N GLU A 517 -28.99 -15.46 -18.36
CA GLU A 517 -27.66 -14.86 -18.29
C GLU A 517 -26.59 -15.92 -18.04
N CYS A 518 -26.88 -16.93 -17.18
CA CYS A 518 -26.03 -18.12 -17.06
C CYS A 518 -25.82 -18.79 -18.42
N TYR A 519 -26.89 -18.99 -19.20
CA TYR A 519 -26.79 -19.52 -20.56
C TYR A 519 -25.86 -18.67 -21.46
N MET A 520 -26.06 -17.35 -21.50
CA MET A 520 -25.24 -16.46 -22.33
C MET A 520 -23.77 -16.48 -21.90
N MET A 521 -23.49 -16.44 -20.60
CA MET A 521 -22.13 -16.47 -20.06
C MET A 521 -21.46 -17.85 -20.24
N ALA A 522 -22.23 -18.94 -20.22
CA ALA A 522 -21.73 -20.26 -20.55
C ALA A 522 -21.32 -20.34 -22.03
N MET A 523 -22.12 -19.79 -22.94
CA MET A 523 -21.76 -19.72 -24.35
C MET A 523 -20.50 -18.88 -24.59
N THR A 524 -20.32 -17.75 -23.89
CA THR A 524 -19.08 -16.97 -24.01
C THR A 524 -17.87 -17.73 -23.47
N CYS A 525 -18.01 -18.49 -22.38
CA CYS A 525 -16.93 -19.37 -21.88
C CYS A 525 -16.53 -20.43 -22.91
N LEU A 526 -17.50 -21.03 -23.60
CA LEU A 526 -17.22 -22.02 -24.65
C LEU A 526 -16.49 -21.39 -25.84
N GLN A 527 -16.92 -20.20 -26.27
CA GLN A 527 -16.24 -19.43 -27.33
C GLN A 527 -14.79 -19.12 -26.93
N LEU A 528 -14.57 -18.56 -25.74
CA LEU A 528 -13.23 -18.26 -25.23
C LEU A 528 -12.37 -19.52 -25.10
N HIS A 529 -12.94 -20.64 -24.67
CA HIS A 529 -12.23 -21.91 -24.59
C HIS A 529 -11.77 -22.36 -25.99
N THR A 530 -12.65 -22.29 -27.00
CA THR A 530 -12.27 -22.64 -28.38
C THR A 530 -11.22 -21.71 -28.97
N GLU A 531 -11.30 -20.41 -28.71
CA GLU A 531 -10.28 -19.45 -29.14
C GLU A 531 -8.93 -19.74 -28.48
N MET A 532 -8.92 -19.92 -27.17
CA MET A 532 -7.73 -20.30 -26.40
C MET A 532 -7.10 -21.59 -26.93
N ALA A 533 -7.90 -22.62 -27.22
CA ALA A 533 -7.40 -23.87 -27.79
C ALA A 533 -6.76 -23.67 -29.17
N LEU A 534 -7.34 -22.83 -30.03
CA LEU A 534 -6.76 -22.47 -31.34
C LEU A 534 -5.45 -21.67 -31.20
N GLN A 535 -5.38 -20.75 -30.24
CA GLN A 535 -4.15 -20.00 -29.98
C GLN A 535 -3.04 -20.89 -29.42
N ALA A 536 -3.39 -21.83 -28.53
CA ALA A 536 -2.46 -22.83 -28.01
C ALA A 536 -1.96 -23.78 -29.11
N SER A 537 -2.83 -24.21 -30.04
CA SER A 537 -2.41 -25.07 -31.16
C SER A 537 -1.41 -24.38 -32.08
N ARG A 538 -1.66 -23.11 -32.42
CA ARG A 538 -0.71 -22.28 -33.20
C ARG A 538 0.62 -22.09 -32.47
N ALA A 539 0.60 -21.95 -31.15
CA ALA A 539 1.81 -21.86 -30.34
C ALA A 539 2.57 -23.20 -30.27
N MET A 540 1.88 -24.35 -30.29
CA MET A 540 2.55 -25.66 -30.38
C MET A 540 3.22 -25.85 -31.75
N GLU A 541 2.54 -25.50 -32.85
CA GLU A 541 3.11 -25.59 -34.20
C GLU A 541 4.34 -24.69 -34.40
N SER A 542 4.38 -23.53 -33.75
CA SER A 542 5.55 -22.64 -33.80
C SER A 542 6.75 -23.22 -33.03
N ILE A 543 6.52 -23.92 -31.92
CA ILE A 543 7.56 -24.64 -31.15
C ILE A 543 8.08 -25.85 -31.94
N GLU A 544 7.19 -26.58 -32.61
CA GLU A 544 7.59 -27.71 -33.46
C GLU A 544 8.39 -27.27 -34.70
N SER A 545 8.07 -26.12 -35.29
CA SER A 545 8.80 -25.60 -36.44
C SER A 545 10.16 -25.01 -36.07
N THR A 546 10.30 -24.38 -34.89
CA THR A 546 11.60 -23.94 -34.36
C THR A 546 12.50 -25.12 -34.00
N SER A 547 11.96 -26.15 -33.33
CA SER A 547 12.72 -27.38 -33.05
C SER A 547 13.12 -28.14 -34.33
N LYS A 548 12.28 -28.13 -35.39
CA LYS A 548 12.67 -28.67 -36.71
C LYS A 548 13.72 -27.79 -37.43
N ALA A 549 13.72 -26.48 -37.21
CA ALA A 549 14.71 -25.56 -37.79
C ALA A 549 16.10 -25.69 -37.14
N ASP A 550 16.18 -26.06 -35.86
CA ASP A 550 17.45 -26.35 -35.18
C ASP A 550 18.16 -27.62 -35.72
N TYR A 551 17.44 -28.48 -36.45
CA TYR A 551 18.02 -29.60 -37.21
C TYR A 551 18.45 -29.23 -38.65
N ILE A 552 18.19 -27.99 -39.10
CA ILE A 552 18.64 -27.49 -40.41
C ILE A 552 19.82 -26.55 -40.20
N THR A 553 21.01 -27.16 -40.10
CA THR A 553 22.33 -26.60 -40.44
C THR A 553 22.47 -25.07 -40.38
N LEU A 554 23.10 -24.60 -39.30
CA LEU A 554 23.80 -23.32 -39.26
C LEU A 554 24.69 -23.17 -40.53
N PRO A 555 24.57 -22.10 -41.34
CA PRO A 555 25.46 -21.90 -42.48
C PRO A 555 26.89 -21.72 -41.98
N SER A 556 27.79 -22.58 -42.42
CA SER A 556 29.20 -22.69 -42.00
C SER A 556 30.10 -21.52 -42.45
N HIS A 557 29.59 -20.29 -42.49
CA HIS A 557 30.30 -19.13 -43.05
C HIS A 557 30.59 -17.98 -42.07
N LEU A 558 30.45 -18.20 -40.76
CA LEU A 558 30.81 -17.21 -39.73
C LEU A 558 32.05 -17.56 -38.89
N SER A 559 32.78 -18.62 -39.22
CA SER A 559 34.00 -19.04 -38.48
C SER A 559 35.26 -18.21 -38.77
N LYS A 560 35.14 -17.02 -39.39
CA LYS A 560 36.29 -16.12 -39.67
C LYS A 560 36.08 -14.65 -39.29
N ALA A 561 35.19 -14.36 -38.33
CA ALA A 561 35.09 -13.03 -37.75
C ALA A 561 35.67 -13.05 -36.32
N SER A 562 36.95 -12.70 -36.19
CA SER A 562 37.57 -12.42 -34.90
C SER A 562 36.95 -11.16 -34.31
N ILE A 563 36.12 -11.30 -33.28
CA ILE A 563 35.64 -10.18 -32.47
C ILE A 563 36.81 -9.72 -31.60
N LYS A 564 37.44 -8.60 -31.96
CA LYS A 564 38.43 -7.92 -31.11
C LYS A 564 37.68 -7.16 -30.01
N ILE A 565 37.77 -7.66 -28.78
CA ILE A 565 37.39 -6.91 -27.57
C ILE A 565 38.60 -6.04 -27.20
N PRO A 566 38.45 -4.70 -27.06
CA PRO A 566 39.54 -3.87 -26.59
C PRO A 566 39.72 -4.11 -25.08
N TYR A 567 40.96 -4.42 -24.68
CA TYR A 567 41.44 -4.65 -23.31
C TYR A 567 41.17 -6.03 -22.70
N SER A 568 41.86 -7.06 -23.19
CA SER A 568 42.53 -8.05 -22.34
C SER A 568 43.58 -8.82 -23.16
N ASN A 569 44.86 -8.59 -22.85
CA ASN A 569 45.97 -9.39 -23.38
C ASN A 569 46.12 -10.63 -22.49
N VAL A 570 45.41 -11.72 -22.80
CA VAL A 570 45.82 -13.06 -22.37
C VAL A 570 45.44 -14.07 -23.47
N GLU A 571 46.42 -14.53 -24.23
CA GLU A 571 46.27 -15.71 -25.09
C GLU A 571 46.45 -16.97 -24.22
N PHE A 572 45.45 -17.86 -24.20
CA PHE A 572 45.66 -19.25 -23.84
C PHE A 572 45.53 -20.11 -25.10
N ARG A 573 46.54 -20.96 -25.30
CA ARG A 573 46.67 -21.90 -26.42
C ARG A 573 45.62 -23.02 -26.38
#